data_AF-A0AA38IVJ8-F1
#
_entry.id   AF-A0AA38IVJ8-F1
#
_cell.length_a   1.000
_cell.length_b   1.000
_cell.length_c   1.000
_cell.angle_alpha   90.00
_cell.angle_beta   90.00
_cell.angle_gamma   90.00
#
_symmetry.space_group_name_H-M   'P 1'
#
loop_
_entity.id
_entity.type
_entity.pdbx_description
1 polymer ?
#
loop_
_entity_poly.entity_id
_entity_poly.type
_entity_poly.pdbx_seq_one_letter_code
_entity_poly.pdbx_strand_id
1 'polypeptide(L)'
;MIPPEENLTDRIFNISAQERNNMLYSLDTRAAHVVMWTYAKTFTETLKNRYAKPPFYIMEEALVPGVDAYFFQRHSPYLEKINECLLRQKQYALSEIRIHSGSSLRGNITRNEGSQTVLGMKHLHHVFHLLVMGLFLSVVVFVCEIILKNGRKFIIWYKNK
;
A
#
# COMPACT_ATOMS: atom_id res chain seq x y z
N MET A 1 -13.85 15.75 7.93
CA MET A 1 -14.83 16.64 7.27
C MET A 1 -14.71 16.37 5.79
N ILE A 2 -15.65 15.59 5.23
CA ILE A 2 -15.63 15.19 3.82
C ILE A 2 -16.16 16.38 3.01
N PRO A 3 -15.49 16.80 1.92
CA PRO A 3 -15.89 17.98 1.16
C PRO A 3 -17.30 17.80 0.56
N PRO A 4 -18.15 18.83 0.58
CA PRO A 4 -19.57 18.75 0.20
C PRO A 4 -19.82 18.66 -1.31
N GLU A 5 -18.79 18.50 -2.14
CA GLU A 5 -18.90 18.52 -3.61
C GLU A 5 -18.87 17.14 -4.28
N GLU A 6 -18.61 16.07 -3.52
CA GLU A 6 -18.83 14.72 -4.06
C GLU A 6 -20.31 14.40 -3.94
N ASN A 7 -21.04 14.60 -5.04
CA ASN A 7 -22.32 13.96 -5.30
C ASN A 7 -22.13 12.43 -5.23
N LEU A 8 -22.04 11.89 -4.01
CA LEU A 8 -22.23 10.47 -3.72
C LEU A 8 -23.68 10.17 -4.07
N THR A 9 -23.92 9.94 -5.35
CA THR A 9 -25.15 9.29 -5.80
C THR A 9 -25.14 7.90 -5.21
N ASP A 10 -25.76 7.76 -4.03
CA ASP A 10 -26.08 6.49 -3.37
C ASP A 10 -27.05 5.70 -4.24
N ARG A 11 -26.55 5.17 -5.35
CA ARG A 11 -27.25 4.17 -6.15
C ARG A 11 -26.81 2.82 -5.63
N ILE A 12 -27.67 2.24 -4.79
CA ILE A 12 -27.52 0.85 -4.36
C ILE A 12 -27.85 -0.03 -5.57
N PHE A 13 -26.82 -0.55 -6.23
CA PHE A 13 -26.98 -1.53 -7.28
C PHE A 13 -26.96 -2.93 -6.69
N ASN A 14 -27.97 -3.73 -7.00
CA ASN A 14 -27.93 -5.15 -6.71
C ASN A 14 -27.12 -5.84 -7.80
N ILE A 15 -25.84 -6.09 -7.53
CA ILE A 15 -24.92 -6.73 -8.47
C ILE A 15 -25.01 -8.26 -8.29
N SER A 16 -25.11 -8.99 -9.40
CA SER A 16 -25.12 -10.45 -9.37
C SER A 16 -23.77 -11.00 -8.87
N ALA A 17 -23.78 -12.21 -8.29
CA ALA A 17 -22.54 -12.85 -7.81
C ALA A 17 -21.48 -13.02 -8.91
N GLN A 18 -21.92 -13.25 -10.15
CA GLN A 18 -21.05 -13.45 -11.30
C GLN A 18 -20.43 -12.15 -11.77
N GLU A 19 -21.22 -11.08 -11.84
CA GLU A 19 -20.74 -9.74 -12.21
C GLU A 19 -19.78 -9.17 -11.16
N ARG A 20 -20.05 -9.39 -9.87
CA ARG A 20 -19.11 -9.06 -8.78
C ARG A 20 -17.76 -9.73 -8.97
N ASN A 21 -17.76 -11.03 -9.28
CA ASN A 21 -16.52 -11.76 -9.54
C ASN A 21 -15.81 -11.20 -10.77
N ASN A 22 -16.52 -10.91 -11.85
CA ASN A 22 -15.92 -10.31 -13.05
C ASN A 22 -15.26 -8.96 -12.75
N MET A 23 -15.86 -8.12 -11.91
CA MET A 23 -15.27 -6.86 -11.46
C MET A 23 -14.03 -7.07 -10.59
N LEU A 24 -14.05 -8.02 -9.65
CA LEU A 24 -12.89 -8.30 -8.80
C LEU A 24 -11.73 -8.92 -9.59
N TYR A 25 -12.03 -9.76 -10.59
CA TYR A 25 -11.04 -10.38 -11.46
C TYR A 25 -10.61 -9.49 -12.63
N SER A 26 -11.23 -8.32 -12.84
CA SER A 26 -10.71 -7.35 -13.81
C SER A 26 -9.39 -6.71 -13.35
N LEU A 27 -9.07 -6.83 -12.05
CA LEU A 27 -7.84 -6.32 -11.43
C LEU A 27 -7.64 -4.80 -11.66
N ASP A 28 -8.73 -4.05 -11.77
CA ASP A 28 -8.65 -2.60 -11.98
C ASP A 28 -8.08 -1.90 -10.73
N THR A 29 -6.92 -1.26 -10.87
CA THR A 29 -6.24 -0.54 -9.78
C THR A 29 -6.83 0.84 -9.52
N ARG A 30 -7.78 1.29 -10.33
CA ARG A 30 -8.45 2.59 -10.20
C ARG A 30 -9.67 2.56 -9.29
N ALA A 31 -10.13 1.37 -8.90
CA ALA A 31 -11.31 1.18 -8.06
C ALA A 31 -10.95 0.54 -6.71
N ALA A 32 -11.59 1.03 -5.66
CA ALA A 32 -11.58 0.39 -4.35
C ALA A 32 -12.86 -0.43 -4.17
N HIS A 33 -12.73 -1.65 -3.64
CA HIS A 33 -13.87 -2.53 -3.40
C HIS A 33 -14.09 -2.70 -1.90
N VAL A 34 -15.32 -2.42 -1.46
CA VAL A 34 -15.77 -2.73 -0.10
C VAL A 34 -16.49 -4.07 -0.15
N VAL A 35 -15.91 -5.07 0.53
CA VAL A 35 -16.47 -6.42 0.61
C VAL A 35 -16.35 -6.94 2.04
N MET A 36 -17.11 -7.99 2.35
CA MET A 36 -16.97 -8.71 3.61
C MET A 36 -15.53 -9.18 3.82
N TRP A 37 -15.03 -9.02 5.05
CA TRP A 37 -13.66 -9.37 5.42
C TRP A 37 -13.31 -10.83 5.09
N THR A 38 -14.22 -11.75 5.41
CA THR A 38 -14.06 -13.19 5.14
C THR A 38 -13.86 -13.45 3.65
N TYR A 39 -14.66 -12.80 2.81
CA TYR A 39 -14.56 -12.90 1.36
C TYR A 39 -13.26 -12.29 0.83
N ALA A 40 -12.86 -11.09 1.29
CA ALA A 40 -11.58 -10.47 0.92
C ALA A 40 -10.39 -11.39 1.24
N LYS A 41 -10.40 -12.01 2.43
CA LYS A 41 -9.34 -12.92 2.86
C LYS A 41 -9.27 -14.17 1.98
N THR A 42 -10.39 -14.85 1.77
CA THR A 42 -10.40 -16.05 0.90
C THR A 42 -9.98 -15.70 -0.52
N PHE A 43 -10.48 -14.58 -1.07
CA PHE A 43 -10.14 -14.13 -2.41
C PHE A 43 -8.64 -13.84 -2.58
N THR A 44 -8.05 -13.08 -1.65
CA THR A 44 -6.62 -12.76 -1.67
C THR A 44 -5.74 -14.00 -1.47
N GLU A 45 -6.12 -14.92 -0.59
CA GLU A 45 -5.43 -16.22 -0.44
C GLU A 45 -5.47 -17.03 -1.74
N THR A 46 -6.62 -17.05 -2.43
CA THR A 46 -6.76 -17.75 -3.72
C THR A 46 -5.90 -17.10 -4.81
N LEU A 47 -5.78 -15.78 -4.80
CA LEU A 47 -4.92 -15.05 -5.75
C LEU A 47 -3.43 -15.25 -5.49
N LYS A 48 -3.00 -15.36 -4.23
CA LYS A 48 -1.59 -15.66 -3.88
C LYS A 48 -1.11 -16.98 -4.49
N ASN A 49 -2.01 -17.94 -4.66
CA ASN A 49 -1.69 -19.21 -5.33
C ASN A 49 -1.42 -19.04 -6.84
N ARG A 50 -1.94 -17.97 -7.47
CA ARG A 50 -1.75 -17.69 -8.91
C ARG A 50 -0.70 -16.62 -9.19
N TYR A 51 -0.53 -15.65 -8.30
CA TYR A 51 0.37 -14.51 -8.46
C TYR A 51 1.29 -14.38 -7.24
N ALA A 52 2.61 -14.31 -7.50
CA ALA A 52 3.60 -14.13 -6.44
C ALA A 52 3.40 -12.84 -5.62
N LYS A 53 2.81 -11.80 -6.24
CA LYS A 53 2.47 -10.53 -5.61
C LYS A 53 1.08 -10.06 -6.10
N PRO A 54 -0.01 -10.32 -5.35
CA PRO A 54 -1.34 -9.88 -5.77
C PRO A 54 -1.47 -8.35 -5.67
N PRO A 55 -2.19 -7.68 -6.59
CA PRO A 55 -2.34 -6.23 -6.62
C PRO A 55 -3.32 -5.67 -5.57
N PHE A 56 -3.79 -6.50 -4.63
CA PHE A 56 -4.76 -6.11 -3.62
C PHE A 56 -4.14 -6.05 -2.24
N TYR A 57 -4.46 -4.98 -1.52
CA TYR A 57 -4.15 -4.79 -0.12
C TYR A 57 -5.47 -4.72 0.67
N ILE A 58 -5.57 -5.49 1.75
CA ILE A 58 -6.72 -5.44 2.66
C ILE A 58 -6.39 -4.41 3.74
N MET A 59 -7.17 -3.34 3.84
CA MET A 59 -7.08 -2.40 4.95
C MET A 59 -7.60 -3.08 6.23
N GLU A 60 -6.84 -2.99 7.34
CA GLU A 60 -7.23 -3.59 8.64
C GLU A 60 -8.42 -2.85 9.29
N GLU A 61 -8.71 -1.62 8.85
CA GLU A 61 -9.81 -0.80 9.39
C GLU A 61 -11.17 -1.20 8.80
N ALA A 62 -12.11 -1.56 9.67
CA ALA A 62 -13.48 -1.83 9.27
C ALA A 62 -14.23 -0.52 8.99
N LEU A 63 -14.49 -0.23 7.72
CA LEU A 63 -15.27 0.93 7.27
C LEU A 63 -16.73 0.91 7.76
N VAL A 64 -17.31 -0.28 7.83
CA VAL A 64 -18.66 -0.51 8.34
C VAL A 64 -18.58 -1.68 9.33
N PRO A 65 -19.14 -1.57 10.55
CA PRO A 65 -19.24 -2.71 11.44
C PRO A 65 -20.11 -3.78 10.76
N GLY A 66 -19.44 -4.77 10.17
CA GLY A 66 -20.10 -5.95 9.59
C GLY A 66 -20.72 -6.76 10.71
N VAL A 67 -22.00 -7.11 10.56
CA VAL A 67 -22.65 -8.02 11.50
C VAL A 67 -22.41 -9.44 11.01
N ASP A 68 -21.61 -10.21 11.75
CA ASP A 68 -21.60 -11.66 11.61
C ASP A 68 -22.97 -12.17 12.06
N ALA A 69 -23.87 -12.36 11.10
CA ALA A 69 -25.23 -12.81 11.37
C ALA A 69 -25.26 -14.34 11.42
N TYR A 70 -25.65 -14.90 12.57
CA TYR A 70 -25.99 -16.31 12.67
C TYR A 70 -27.41 -16.52 12.15
N PHE A 71 -27.57 -17.43 11.19
CA PHE A 71 -28.88 -17.80 10.67
C PHE A 71 -29.36 -19.11 11.29
N PHE A 72 -30.58 -19.09 11.82
CA PHE A 72 -31.23 -20.26 12.41
C PHE A 72 -32.63 -20.45 11.82
N GLN A 73 -33.12 -21.68 11.80
CA GLN A 73 -34.51 -21.97 11.47
C GLN A 73 -35.44 -21.38 12.55
N ARG A 74 -36.59 -20.80 12.13
CA ARG A 74 -37.49 -19.99 12.97
C ARG A 74 -37.93 -20.65 14.30
N HIS A 75 -37.97 -21.98 14.35
CA HIS A 75 -38.40 -22.76 15.52
C HIS A 75 -37.28 -23.67 16.06
N SER A 76 -36.01 -23.31 15.82
CA SER A 76 -34.89 -24.09 16.34
C SER A 76 -34.93 -24.08 17.88
N PRO A 77 -34.99 -25.26 18.54
CA PRO A 77 -34.99 -25.34 20.01
C PRO A 77 -33.66 -24.88 20.61
N TYR A 78 -32.62 -24.70 19.78
CA TYR A 78 -31.29 -24.27 20.21
C TYR A 78 -31.10 -22.74 20.20
N LEU A 79 -32.07 -21.98 19.66
CA LEU A 79 -31.92 -20.54 19.48
C LEU A 79 -31.66 -19.81 20.81
N GLU A 80 -32.46 -20.13 21.83
CA GLU A 80 -32.38 -19.52 23.15
C GLU A 80 -31.03 -19.82 23.82
N LYS A 81 -30.61 -21.09 23.77
CA LYS A 81 -29.36 -21.55 24.36
C LYS A 81 -28.12 -20.97 23.65
N ILE A 82 -28.17 -20.83 22.33
CA ILE A 82 -27.08 -20.21 21.56
C ILE A 82 -27.01 -18.71 21.83
N ASN A 83 -28.16 -18.02 21.91
CA ASN A 83 -28.20 -16.61 22.25
C ASN A 83 -27.58 -16.35 23.65
N GLU A 84 -27.93 -17.17 24.64
CA GLU A 84 -27.33 -17.10 25.97
C GLU A 84 -25.80 -17.29 25.92
N CYS A 85 -25.32 -18.29 25.16
CA CYS A 85 -23.89 -18.52 24.96
C CYS A 85 -23.20 -17.32 24.29
N LEU A 86 -23.78 -16.73 23.26
CA LEU A 86 -23.22 -15.57 22.56
C LEU A 86 -23.16 -14.34 23.47
N LEU A 87 -24.19 -14.11 24.29
CA LEU A 87 -24.20 -13.03 25.28
C LEU A 87 -23.10 -13.21 26.32
N ARG A 88 -22.93 -14.43 26.85
CA ARG A 88 -21.82 -14.76 27.77
C ARG A 88 -20.47 -14.57 27.09
N GLN A 89 -20.31 -15.04 25.85
CA GLN A 89 -19.08 -14.87 25.08
C GLN A 89 -18.71 -13.40 24.92
N LYS A 90 -19.70 -12.53 24.65
CA LYS A 90 -19.53 -11.08 24.57
C LYS A 90 -19.15 -10.47 25.93
N GLN A 91 -19.82 -10.88 27.00
CA GLN A 91 -19.56 -10.39 28.37
C GLN A 91 -18.12 -10.68 28.83
N TYR A 92 -17.56 -11.83 28.43
CA TYR A 92 -16.19 -12.22 28.75
C TYR A 92 -15.15 -11.78 27.70
N ALA A 93 -15.53 -10.94 26.72
CA ALA A 93 -14.67 -10.48 25.62
C ALA A 93 -13.98 -11.61 24.82
N LEU A 94 -14.55 -12.82 24.84
CA LEU A 94 -13.97 -14.00 24.20
C LEU A 94 -14.03 -13.91 22.66
N SER A 95 -14.94 -13.11 22.11
CA SER A 95 -15.02 -12.82 20.67
C SER A 95 -13.86 -11.95 20.19
N GLU A 96 -13.40 -10.99 21.01
CA GLU A 96 -12.29 -10.09 20.67
C GLU A 96 -10.96 -10.85 20.60
N ILE A 97 -10.78 -11.81 21.51
CA ILE A 97 -9.61 -12.70 21.55
C ILE A 97 -9.50 -13.52 20.27
N ARG A 98 -10.61 -13.94 19.66
CA ARG A 98 -10.58 -14.73 18.41
C ARG A 98 -10.33 -13.86 17.17
N ILE A 99 -10.86 -12.63 17.13
CA ILE A 99 -10.58 -11.67 16.06
C ILE A 99 -9.10 -11.27 16.08
N HIS A 100 -8.55 -11.03 17.28
CA HIS A 100 -7.12 -10.77 17.46
C HIS A 100 -6.27 -12.01 17.25
N SER A 101 -6.68 -13.19 17.71
CA SER A 101 -5.89 -14.43 17.52
C SER A 101 -5.87 -14.90 16.06
N GLY A 102 -6.97 -14.72 15.31
CA GLY A 102 -7.03 -15.07 13.88
C GLY A 102 -6.20 -14.16 12.96
N SER A 103 -5.92 -12.92 13.40
CA SER A 103 -5.06 -11.95 12.71
C SER A 103 -3.63 -11.91 13.25
N SER A 104 -3.41 -12.17 14.55
CA SER A 104 -2.08 -12.11 15.20
C SER A 104 -1.34 -13.45 15.25
N LEU A 105 -1.99 -14.61 15.43
CA LEU A 105 -1.27 -15.90 15.49
C LEU A 105 -0.77 -16.39 14.11
N ARG A 106 -1.26 -15.82 13.00
CA ARG A 106 -0.74 -16.09 11.65
C ARG A 106 -0.07 -14.87 11.01
N GLY A 107 0.31 -13.89 11.84
CA GLY A 107 1.09 -12.70 11.44
C GLY A 107 2.53 -12.69 11.98
N ASN A 108 2.93 -13.70 12.78
CA ASN A 108 4.27 -13.77 13.38
C ASN A 108 5.35 -14.42 12.51
N ILE A 109 5.11 -14.55 11.21
CA ILE A 109 6.17 -14.76 10.23
C ILE A 109 5.95 -13.68 9.16
N THR A 110 6.77 -12.63 9.19
CA THR A 110 6.87 -11.45 8.29
C THR A 110 6.26 -10.10 8.70
N ARG A 111 5.83 -9.85 9.95
CA ARG A 111 5.61 -8.45 10.43
C ARG A 111 6.89 -7.82 11.02
N ASN A 112 8.02 -8.07 10.35
CA ASN A 112 9.28 -7.33 10.49
C ASN A 112 9.68 -6.70 9.14
N GLU A 113 8.70 -6.36 8.30
CA GLU A 113 8.84 -5.32 7.29
C GLU A 113 8.18 -4.04 7.83
N GLY A 114 8.55 -3.63 9.05
CA GLY A 114 8.74 -2.20 9.23
C GLY A 114 9.75 -1.85 8.14
N SER A 115 9.32 -1.08 7.14
CA SER A 115 10.15 -0.69 6.02
C SER A 115 11.46 -0.15 6.57
N GLN A 116 12.46 -1.01 6.73
CA GLN A 116 13.84 -0.60 6.66
C GLN A 116 13.90 -0.10 5.24
N THR A 117 13.63 1.18 5.07
CA THR A 117 14.06 1.97 3.94
C THR A 117 15.57 1.91 3.97
N VAL A 118 16.11 0.74 3.61
CA VAL A 118 17.50 0.55 3.29
C VAL A 118 17.69 1.49 2.13
N LEU A 119 18.37 2.61 2.41
CA LEU A 119 18.59 3.67 1.46
C LEU A 119 19.45 3.09 0.33
N GLY A 120 18.78 2.54 -0.68
CA GLY A 120 19.46 1.89 -1.79
C GLY A 120 20.18 2.93 -2.64
N MET A 121 21.23 2.50 -3.35
CA MET A 121 21.97 3.35 -4.29
C MET A 121 21.08 4.04 -5.32
N LYS A 122 19.87 3.52 -5.60
CA LYS A 122 18.87 4.15 -6.46
C LYS A 122 18.47 5.56 -5.99
N HIS A 123 18.31 5.77 -4.68
CA HIS A 123 18.00 7.10 -4.14
C HIS A 123 19.21 8.04 -4.15
N LEU A 124 20.41 7.49 -3.98
CA LEU A 124 21.67 8.27 -3.95
C LEU A 124 22.20 8.62 -5.35
N HIS A 125 21.65 8.02 -6.40
CA HIS A 125 22.08 8.20 -7.79
C HIS A 125 22.06 9.68 -8.23
N HIS A 126 21.01 10.44 -7.89
CA HIS A 126 20.92 11.85 -8.24
C HIS A 126 21.98 12.71 -7.54
N VAL A 127 22.33 12.37 -6.29
CA VAL A 127 23.37 13.07 -5.52
C VAL A 127 24.74 12.83 -6.15
N PHE A 128 25.04 11.59 -6.55
CA PHE A 128 26.27 11.27 -7.28
C PHE A 128 26.35 11.98 -8.62
N HIS A 129 25.25 12.05 -9.37
CA HIS A 129 25.23 12.73 -10.66
C HIS A 129 25.50 14.24 -10.50
N LEU A 130 24.95 14.88 -9.47
CA LEU A 130 25.22 16.28 -9.16
C LEU A 130 26.70 16.50 -8.80
N LEU A 131 27.29 15.59 -8.02
CA LEU A 131 28.70 15.64 -7.66
C LEU A 131 29.63 15.50 -8.89
N VAL A 132 29.33 14.56 -9.78
CA VAL A 132 30.10 14.37 -11.02
C VAL A 132 29.97 15.59 -11.95
N MET A 133 28.78 16.15 -12.07
CA MET A 133 28.56 17.38 -12.87
C MET A 133 29.33 18.57 -12.30
N GLY A 134 29.34 18.75 -10.97
CA GLY A 134 30.12 19.79 -10.31
C GLY A 134 31.63 19.64 -10.53
N LEU A 135 32.13 18.41 -10.43
CA LEU A 135 33.54 18.08 -10.73
C LEU A 135 33.90 18.40 -12.19
N PHE A 136 33.03 18.00 -13.14
CA PHE A 136 33.26 18.26 -14.55
C PHE A 136 33.30 19.77 -14.85
N LEU A 137 32.37 20.54 -14.27
CA LEU A 137 32.34 22.00 -14.43
C LEU A 137 33.64 22.66 -13.89
N SER A 138 34.12 22.20 -12.72
CA SER A 138 35.36 22.69 -12.12
C SER A 138 36.58 22.46 -13.02
N VAL A 139 36.68 21.26 -13.60
CA VAL A 139 37.76 20.93 -14.55
C VAL A 139 37.69 21.80 -15.80
N VAL A 140 36.49 22.04 -16.34
CA VAL A 140 36.30 22.92 -17.50
C VAL A 140 36.78 24.34 -17.20
N VAL A 141 36.38 24.90 -16.06
CA VAL A 141 36.82 26.25 -15.64
C VAL A 141 38.33 26.32 -15.50
N PHE A 142 38.96 25.30 -14.90
CA PHE A 142 40.41 25.23 -14.74
C PHE A 142 41.15 25.18 -16.08
N VAL A 143 40.67 24.38 -17.04
CA VAL A 143 41.23 24.32 -18.38
C VAL A 143 41.07 25.66 -19.11
N CYS A 144 39.90 26.29 -19.01
CA CYS A 144 39.67 27.63 -19.56
C CYS A 144 40.65 28.67 -18.97
N GLU A 145 40.89 28.64 -17.65
CA GLU A 145 41.87 29.52 -17.02
C GLU A 145 43.30 29.30 -17.52
N ILE A 146 43.72 28.05 -17.70
CA ILE A 146 45.05 27.72 -18.23
C ILE A 146 45.19 28.28 -19.65
N ILE A 147 44.19 28.08 -20.50
CA ILE A 147 44.21 28.57 -21.89
C ILE A 147 44.29 30.10 -21.90
N LEU A 148 43.49 30.79 -21.09
CA LEU A 148 43.50 32.26 -21.01
C LEU A 148 44.82 32.81 -20.45
N LYS A 149 45.38 32.18 -19.41
CA LYS A 149 46.67 32.59 -18.82
C LYS A 149 47.83 32.35 -19.78
N ASN A 150 47.84 31.23 -20.50
CA ASN A 150 48.88 30.94 -21.50
C ASN A 150 48.74 31.83 -22.74
N GLY A 151 47.53 32.11 -23.20
CA GLY A 151 47.27 33.05 -24.30
C GLY A 151 47.70 34.49 -23.96
N ARG A 152 47.46 34.95 -22.73
CA ARG A 152 47.94 36.26 -22.25
C ARG A 152 49.45 36.36 -22.20
N LYS A 153 50.16 35.31 -21.77
CA LYS A 153 51.63 35.27 -21.82
C LYS A 153 52.16 35.38 -23.26
N PHE A 154 51.49 34.74 -24.21
CA PHE A 154 51.86 34.80 -25.63
C PHE A 154 51.66 36.20 -26.23
N ILE A 155 50.55 36.86 -25.91
CA ILE A 155 50.25 38.24 -26.37
C ILE A 155 51.24 39.26 -25.78
N ILE A 156 51.61 39.13 -24.50
CA ILE A 156 52.59 40.04 -23.88
C ILE A 156 53.99 39.85 -24.48
N TRP A 157 54.38 38.61 -24.81
CA TRP A 157 55.66 38.34 -25.48
C TRP A 157 55.70 38.92 -26.91
N TYR A 158 54.59 38.86 -27.65
CA TYR A 158 54.49 39.44 -29.00
C TYR A 158 54.51 40.98 -29.00
N LYS A 159 54.08 41.63 -27.91
CA LYS A 159 54.05 43.09 -27.79
C LYS A 159 55.39 43.70 -27.32
N ASN A 160 56.33 42.86 -26.89
CA ASN A 160 57.65 43.27 -26.38
C ASN A 160 58.78 42.98 -27.39
N LYS A 161 58.44 42.71 -28.65
CA LYS A 161 59.36 42.50 -29.78
C LYS A 161 59.06 43.53 -30.85
#